data_AF-A0A8J3YM92-F1
#
_entry.id   AF-A0A8J3YM92-F1
#
_cell.length_a   1.000
_cell.length_b   1.000
_cell.length_c   1.000
_cell.angle_alpha   90.00
_cell.angle_beta   90.00
_cell.angle_gamma   90.00
#
_symmetry.space_group_name_H-M   'P 1'
#
loop_
_entity.id
_entity.type
_entity.pdbx_description
1 polymer ?
#
loop_
_entity_poly.entity_id
_entity_poly.type
_entity_poly.pdbx_seq_one_letter_code
_entity_poly.pdbx_strand_id
1 'polypeptide(L)'
;MSVEVEHVAPAPVVVPCGPDATVGVFVVSAERLAFRPAVDVQRLARYGVAATAMVAAAAVGVAALRRPPAIGSVRMGHGGWISVKGASLPALRPAAPRPWWARLLRARELVVR
;
A
#
# COMPACT_ATOMS: atom_id res chain seq x y z
N MET A 1 32.40 -14.73 55.63
CA MET A 1 31.60 -13.55 56.00
C MET A 1 31.04 -13.00 54.70
N SER A 2 29.91 -13.57 54.26
CA SER A 2 29.31 -13.29 52.95
C SER A 2 28.37 -12.11 53.10
N VAL A 3 28.67 -11.01 52.42
CA VAL A 3 27.77 -9.85 52.37
C VAL A 3 26.73 -10.17 51.30
N GLU A 4 25.53 -10.50 51.75
CA GLU A 4 24.35 -10.62 50.92
C GLU A 4 23.97 -9.21 50.45
N VAL A 5 24.29 -8.88 49.21
CA VAL A 5 23.91 -7.60 48.60
C VAL A 5 22.45 -7.72 48.23
N GLU A 6 21.58 -7.38 49.18
CA GLU A 6 20.15 -7.23 48.96
C GLU A 6 19.95 -6.21 47.83
N HIS A 7 19.47 -6.69 46.68
CA HIS A 7 19.22 -5.87 45.50
C HIS A 7 17.92 -5.10 45.72
N VAL A 8 17.98 -4.05 46.55
CA VAL A 8 16.88 -3.11 46.75
C VAL A 8 16.66 -2.37 45.43
N ALA A 9 15.58 -2.71 44.72
CA ALA A 9 15.17 -1.98 43.54
C ALA A 9 14.86 -0.52 43.96
N PRO A 10 15.59 0.49 43.48
CA PRO A 10 15.35 1.86 43.88
C PRO A 10 13.95 2.28 43.41
N ALA A 11 13.22 3.00 44.29
CA ALA A 11 11.93 3.54 43.93
C ALA A 11 12.07 4.48 42.72
N PRO A 12 11.18 4.39 41.71
CA PRO A 12 11.28 5.23 40.52
C PRO A 12 11.06 6.70 40.90
N VAL A 13 12.07 7.53 40.67
CA VAL A 13 11.98 8.99 40.84
C VAL A 13 11.38 9.59 39.58
N VAL A 14 10.21 10.22 39.72
CA VAL A 14 9.56 10.97 38.64
C VAL A 14 10.07 12.41 38.68
N VAL A 15 10.82 12.81 37.65
CA VAL A 15 11.28 14.19 37.50
C VAL A 15 10.31 14.93 36.57
N PRO A 16 9.66 16.02 37.01
CA PRO A 16 8.83 16.82 36.13
C PRO A 16 9.70 17.49 35.07
N CYS A 17 9.35 17.22 33.81
CA CYS A 17 10.05 17.70 32.62
C CYS A 17 9.24 18.84 31.98
N GLY A 18 9.92 19.82 31.37
CA GLY A 18 9.26 20.89 30.61
C GLY A 18 8.49 20.37 29.38
N PRO A 19 7.69 21.23 28.71
CA PRO A 19 6.79 20.81 27.64
C PRO A 19 7.48 20.14 26.44
N ASP A 20 8.75 20.46 26.19
CA ASP A 20 9.53 19.91 25.06
C ASP A 20 10.50 18.80 25.47
N ALA A 21 10.49 18.39 26.73
CA ALA A 21 11.47 17.43 27.24
C ALA A 21 11.05 15.98 26.93
N THR A 22 11.99 15.22 26.36
CA THR A 22 11.78 13.82 26.00
C THR A 22 11.60 12.97 27.26
N VAL A 23 10.45 12.29 27.38
CA VAL A 23 10.20 11.33 28.46
C VAL A 23 11.13 10.12 28.28
N GLY A 24 11.81 9.73 29.35
CA GLY A 24 12.73 8.60 29.34
C GLY A 24 13.09 8.12 30.74
N VAL A 25 13.87 7.06 30.81
CA VAL A 25 14.39 6.49 32.06
C VAL A 25 15.90 6.65 32.12
N PHE A 26 16.42 7.00 33.30
CA PHE A 26 17.85 6.95 33.55
C PHE A 26 18.20 5.55 34.06
N VAL A 27 19.08 4.87 33.32
CA VAL A 27 19.63 3.58 33.73
C VAL A 27 20.91 3.87 34.49
N VAL A 28 20.88 3.63 35.79
CA VAL A 28 22.04 3.73 36.68
C VAL A 28 22.68 2.34 36.80
N SER A 29 23.97 2.24 36.50
CA SER A 29 24.84 1.13 36.90
C SER A 29 25.93 1.65 37.83
N ALA A 30 26.66 0.74 38.49
CA ALA A 30 27.73 1.10 39.43
C ALA A 30 28.79 2.07 38.84
N GLU A 31 28.92 2.11 37.52
CA GLU A 31 29.94 2.91 36.82
C GLU A 31 29.35 3.92 35.82
N ARG A 32 28.05 3.85 35.51
CA ARG A 32 27.46 4.65 34.41
C ARG A 32 26.04 5.09 34.71
N LEU A 33 25.75 6.33 34.32
CA LEU A 33 24.41 6.88 34.22
C LEU A 33 24.10 7.08 32.73
N ALA A 34 23.10 6.38 32.20
CA ALA A 34 22.69 6.51 30.80
C ALA A 34 21.21 6.84 30.67
N PHE A 35 20.88 7.94 30.00
CA PHE A 35 19.51 8.28 29.64
C PHE A 35 19.01 7.40 28.49
N ARG A 36 17.83 6.80 28.65
CA ARG A 36 17.13 6.02 27.62
C ARG A 36 15.75 6.63 27.37
N PRO A 37 15.49 7.20 26.18
CA PRO A 37 14.18 7.76 25.88
C PRO A 37 13.11 6.66 25.83
N ALA A 38 11.93 6.92 26.38
CA ALA A 38 10.80 6.00 26.41
C ALA A 38 10.21 5.81 24.99
N VAL A 39 10.24 6.88 24.20
CA VAL A 39 9.92 6.86 22.77
C VAL A 39 11.10 7.45 22.02
N ASP A 40 11.77 6.64 21.22
CA ASP A 40 12.78 7.12 20.28
C ASP A 40 12.07 7.71 19.05
N VAL A 41 11.73 9.00 19.14
CA VAL A 41 11.04 9.75 18.09
C VAL A 41 11.81 9.72 16.77
N GLN A 42 13.14 9.72 16.83
CA GLN A 42 14.00 9.66 15.64
C GLN A 42 13.92 8.30 14.95
N ARG A 43 13.82 7.22 15.73
CA ARG A 43 13.62 5.87 15.20
C ARG A 43 12.20 5.71 14.63
N LEU A 44 11.19 6.26 15.29
CA LEU A 44 9.82 6.25 14.79
C LEU A 44 9.70 7.02 13.46
N ALA A 45 10.29 8.22 13.39
CA ALA A 45 10.33 9.00 12.16
C ALA A 45 11.02 8.25 11.01
N ARG A 46 12.17 7.62 11.26
CA ARG A 46 12.88 6.80 10.28
C ARG A 46 12.02 5.65 9.75
N TYR A 47 11.33 4.92 10.64
CA TYR A 47 10.43 3.85 10.20
C TYR A 47 9.20 4.38 9.46
N GLY A 48 8.64 5.52 9.89
CA GLY A 48 7.53 6.17 9.21
C GLY A 48 7.87 6.57 7.78
N VAL A 49 9.04 7.18 7.57
CA VAL A 49 9.54 7.55 6.24
C VAL A 49 9.75 6.30 5.38
N ALA A 50 10.39 5.26 5.91
CA ALA A 50 10.62 4.01 5.18
C ALA A 50 9.32 3.31 4.77
N ALA A 51 8.35 3.21 5.68
CA ALA A 51 7.04 2.62 5.40
C ALA A 51 6.28 3.40 4.32
N THR A 52 6.29 4.73 4.41
CA THR A 52 5.66 5.61 3.41
C THR A 52 6.29 5.42 2.03
N ALA A 53 7.62 5.36 1.95
CA ALA A 53 8.33 5.13 0.71
C ALA A 53 7.99 3.78 0.07
N MET A 54 7.88 2.71 0.88
CA MET A 54 7.47 1.38 0.39
C MET A 54 6.06 1.39 -0.18
N VAL A 55 5.10 2.01 0.50
CA VAL A 55 3.71 2.10 0.03
C VAL A 55 3.65 2.89 -1.28
N ALA A 56 4.37 4.01 -1.37
CA ALA A 56 4.42 4.81 -2.58
C ALA A 56 5.01 4.02 -3.76
N ALA A 57 6.13 3.32 -3.55
CA ALA A 57 6.75 2.49 -4.57
C ALA A 57 5.82 1.36 -5.04
N ALA A 58 5.13 0.70 -4.11
CA ALA A 58 4.15 -0.35 -4.44
C ALA A 58 2.98 0.21 -5.26
N ALA A 59 2.45 1.38 -4.89
CA ALA A 59 1.37 2.03 -5.63
C ALA A 59 1.79 2.37 -7.07
N VAL A 60 2.99 2.91 -7.25
CA VAL A 60 3.56 3.19 -8.58
C VAL A 60 3.74 1.90 -9.38
N GLY A 61 4.26 0.84 -8.77
CA GLY A 61 4.42 -0.46 -9.42
C GLY A 61 3.09 -1.04 -9.89
N VAL A 62 2.05 -0.98 -9.05
CA VAL A 62 0.69 -1.41 -9.42
C VAL A 62 0.14 -0.55 -10.54
N ALA A 63 0.31 0.78 -10.48
CA ALA A 63 -0.15 1.68 -11.54
C ALA A 63 0.55 1.41 -12.88
N ALA A 64 1.86 1.14 -12.87
CA ALA A 64 2.63 0.81 -14.06
C ALA A 64 2.20 -0.52 -14.70
N LEU A 65 1.78 -1.49 -13.88
CA LEU A 65 1.30 -2.80 -14.35
C LEU A 65 -0.18 -2.79 -14.78
N ARG A 66 -0.95 -1.77 -14.40
CA ARG A 66 -2.36 -1.67 -14.81
C ARG A 66 -2.44 -1.33 -16.30
N ARG A 67 -3.03 -2.23 -17.08
CA ARG A 67 -3.43 -1.93 -18.47
C ARG A 67 -4.55 -0.88 -18.45
N PRO A 68 -4.54 0.10 -19.38
CA PRO A 68 -5.65 1.03 -19.49
C PRO A 68 -6.94 0.24 -19.76
N PRO A 69 -8.07 0.64 -19.15
CA PRO A 69 -9.34 -0.01 -19.41
C PRO A 69 -9.66 0.10 -20.91
N ALA A 70 -9.94 -1.04 -21.55
CA ALA A 70 -10.23 -1.09 -22.99
C ALA A 70 -11.54 -0.37 -23.38
N ILE A 71 -12.34 -0.01 -22.38
CA ILE A 71 -13.62 0.68 -22.51
C ILE A 71 -13.62 1.82 -21.48
N GLY A 72 -13.78 3.05 -21.94
CA GLY A 72 -13.72 4.24 -21.07
C GLY A 72 -15.00 4.42 -20.24
N SER A 73 -16.13 4.71 -20.89
CA SER A 73 -17.40 4.87 -20.18
C SER A 73 -18.56 4.26 -20.96
N VAL A 74 -19.48 3.63 -20.22
CA VAL A 74 -20.71 3.06 -20.74
C VAL A 74 -21.86 3.89 -20.19
N ARG A 75 -22.64 4.54 -21.07
CA ARG A 75 -23.85 5.28 -20.69
C ARG A 75 -25.06 4.69 -21.38
N MET A 76 -26.14 4.52 -20.63
CA MET A 76 -27.44 4.16 -21.19
C MET A 76 -28.23 5.44 -21.45
N GLY A 77 -28.72 5.61 -22.68
CA GLY A 77 -29.63 6.69 -23.03
C GLY A 77 -31.07 6.37 -22.62
N HIS A 78 -31.87 7.41 -22.38
CA HIS A 78 -33.31 7.33 -22.19
C HIS A 78 -33.92 6.75 -23.49
N GLY A 79 -34.24 5.45 -23.50
CA GLY A 79 -34.63 4.71 -24.71
C GLY A 79 -33.85 3.41 -24.95
N GLY A 80 -32.91 3.05 -24.08
CA GLY A 80 -32.29 1.71 -24.06
C GLY A 80 -31.02 1.56 -24.90
N TRP A 81 -30.58 2.61 -25.60
CA TRP A 81 -29.32 2.60 -26.34
C TRP A 81 -28.13 2.69 -25.38
N ILE A 82 -27.04 1.99 -25.70
CA ILE A 82 -25.78 2.01 -24.93
C ILE A 82 -24.74 2.78 -25.74
N SER A 83 -24.26 3.91 -25.21
CA SER A 83 -23.11 4.64 -25.72
C SER A 83 -21.84 4.17 -25.01
N VAL A 84 -20.87 3.66 -25.78
CA VAL A 84 -19.58 3.21 -25.27
C VAL A 84 -18.50 4.17 -25.76
N LYS A 85 -17.85 4.90 -24.84
CA LYS A 85 -16.79 5.87 -25.16
C LYS A 85 -15.42 5.25 -24.91
N GLY A 86 -14.49 5.41 -25.86
CA GLY A 86 -13.12 4.90 -25.74
C GLY A 86 -12.95 3.41 -26.06
N ALA A 87 -13.99 2.72 -26.55
CA ALA A 87 -13.84 1.39 -27.14
C ALA A 87 -13.13 1.50 -28.49
N SER A 88 -12.14 0.65 -28.74
CA SER A 88 -11.63 0.44 -30.09
C SER A 88 -12.76 -0.05 -30.99
N LEU A 89 -12.90 0.53 -32.17
CA LEU A 89 -13.86 0.06 -33.17
C LEU A 89 -13.60 -1.44 -33.41
N PRO A 90 -14.63 -2.30 -33.31
CA PRO A 90 -14.46 -3.70 -33.67
C PRO A 90 -13.93 -3.76 -35.11
N ALA A 91 -12.88 -4.55 -35.32
CA ALA A 91 -12.28 -4.66 -36.63
C ALA A 91 -13.35 -5.09 -37.64
N LEU A 92 -13.63 -4.25 -38.63
CA LEU A 92 -14.64 -4.50 -39.68
C LEU A 92 -14.33 -5.74 -40.53
N ARG A 93 -13.14 -6.33 -40.36
CA ARG A 93 -12.75 -7.59 -40.97
C ARG A 93 -12.26 -8.54 -39.89
N PRO A 94 -12.63 -9.83 -39.96
CA PRO A 94 -12.09 -10.82 -39.05
C PRO A 94 -10.56 -10.87 -39.22
N ALA A 95 -9.83 -10.50 -38.16
CA ALA A 95 -8.37 -10.54 -38.13
C ALA A 95 -7.81 -11.98 -38.05
N ALA A 96 -8.69 -12.95 -37.77
CA ALA A 96 -8.33 -14.35 -37.63
C ALA A 96 -9.17 -15.24 -38.57
N PRO A 97 -8.59 -16.36 -39.06
CA PRO A 97 -9.31 -17.34 -39.88
C PRO A 97 -10.49 -17.95 -39.10
N ARG A 98 -11.54 -18.34 -39.84
CA ARG A 98 -12.79 -18.87 -39.25
C ARG A 98 -12.51 -20.06 -38.32
N PRO A 99 -12.95 -19.99 -37.05
CA PRO A 99 -12.78 -21.09 -36.12
C PRO A 99 -13.58 -22.31 -36.60
N TRP A 100 -13.04 -23.50 -36.35
CA TRP A 100 -13.55 -24.76 -36.89
C TRP A 100 -15.00 -25.06 -36.47
N TRP A 101 -15.40 -24.66 -35.26
CA TRP A 101 -16.77 -24.78 -34.78
C TRP A 101 -17.76 -23.95 -35.60
N ALA A 102 -17.35 -22.77 -36.11
CA ALA A 102 -18.22 -21.93 -36.94
C ALA A 102 -18.46 -22.56 -38.32
N ARG A 103 -17.49 -23.33 -38.83
CA ARG A 103 -17.64 -24.12 -40.07
C ARG A 103 -18.59 -25.30 -39.87
N LEU A 104 -18.49 -25.99 -38.74
CA LEU A 104 -19.39 -27.10 -38.40
C LEU A 104 -20.84 -26.65 -38.23
N LEU A 105 -21.06 -25.53 -37.55
CA LEU A 105 -22.39 -24.98 -37.31
C LEU A 105 -22.99 -24.23 -38.51
N ARG A 106 -22.27 -24.16 -39.65
CA ARG A 106 -22.64 -23.36 -40.83
C ARG A 106 -23.13 -21.94 -40.47
N ALA A 107 -22.50 -21.32 -39.46
CA ALA A 107 -22.90 -20.00 -39.02
C ALA A 107 -22.73 -19.01 -40.18
N ARG A 108 -23.83 -18.36 -40.59
CA ARG A 108 -23.79 -17.32 -41.62
C ARG A 108 -23.29 -16.03 -40.99
N GLU A 109 -22.44 -15.34 -41.75
CA GLU A 109 -21.87 -14.06 -41.33
C GLU A 109 -22.97 -13.01 -41.35
N LEU A 110 -23.13 -12.31 -40.23
CA LEU A 110 -23.99 -11.13 -40.17
C LEU A 110 -23.23 -9.99 -40.87
N VAL A 111 -23.32 -9.95 -42.19
CA VAL A 111 -22.85 -8.83 -42.99
C VAL A 111 -23.85 -7.70 -42.81
N VAL A 112 -23.53 -6.76 -41.92
CA VAL A 112 -24.23 -5.48 -41.87
C VAL A 112 -23.67 -4.65 -43.03
N ARG A 113 -24.51 -4.40 -44.03
CA ARG A 113 -24.19 -3.59 -45.20
C ARG A 113 -24.66 -2.17 -45.00
#